data_AF-A0A962EEU3-F1
#
_entry.id   AF-A0A962EEU3-F1
#
_cell.length_a   1.000
_cell.length_b   1.000
_cell.length_c   1.000
_cell.angle_alpha   90.00
_cell.angle_beta   90.00
_cell.angle_gamma   90.00
#
_symmetry.space_group_name_H-M   'P 1'
#
loop_
_entity.id
_entity.type
_entity.pdbx_description
1 polymer ?
#
loop_
_entity_poly.entity_id
_entity_poly.type
_entity_poly.pdbx_seq_one_letter_code
_entity_poly.pdbx_strand_id
1 'polypeptide(L)'
;SRQLMESRNGGGCWDGGFIEVSVGGGAYSQITAGLLTDPYDGALQSGNPGAPVNAWCGDPQAYLKSVIDLAPYAGQSNVRFRFRVTSDTSVSRAEGWNIDNVEIKRCN
;
A
#
# COMPACT_ATOMS: atom_id res chain seq x y z
N SER A 1 -16.85 4.62 4.57
CA SER A 1 -15.65 5.17 5.23
C SER A 1 -14.72 5.72 4.14
N ARG A 2 -13.68 6.49 4.50
CA ARG A 2 -12.70 7.10 3.56
C ARG A 2 -11.27 7.00 4.13
N GLN A 3 -10.27 7.37 3.34
CA GLN A 3 -8.90 7.64 3.79
C GLN A 3 -8.58 9.13 3.59
N LEU A 4 -7.67 9.65 4.43
CA LEU A 4 -7.11 11.00 4.35
C LEU A 4 -5.58 10.88 4.42
N MET A 5 -4.91 10.71 3.28
CA MET A 5 -3.45 10.67 3.16
C MET A 5 -3.01 11.72 2.15
N GLU A 6 -2.02 12.54 2.49
CA GLU A 6 -1.66 13.71 1.68
C GLU A 6 -1.17 13.32 0.26
N SER A 7 -1.90 13.79 -0.75
CA SER A 7 -1.56 13.66 -2.17
C SER A 7 -0.91 14.93 -2.72
N ARG A 8 0.02 14.81 -3.67
CA ARG A 8 0.57 15.94 -4.44
C ARG A 8 -0.02 15.99 -5.85
N ASN A 9 -0.21 17.21 -6.37
CA ASN A 9 -0.46 17.41 -7.80
C ASN A 9 0.74 16.91 -8.63
N GLY A 10 0.52 15.94 -9.52
CA GLY A 10 1.56 15.42 -10.43
C GLY A 10 2.03 13.98 -10.20
N GLY A 11 1.26 13.15 -9.49
CA GLY A 11 1.52 11.70 -9.39
C GLY A 11 2.54 11.29 -8.33
N GLY A 12 2.63 12.04 -7.23
CA GLY A 12 3.47 11.71 -6.08
C GLY A 12 2.69 11.83 -4.77
N CYS A 13 3.12 11.09 -3.75
CA CYS A 13 2.48 11.05 -2.45
C CYS A 13 3.38 11.68 -1.38
N TRP A 14 2.81 12.54 -0.53
CA TRP A 14 3.50 13.04 0.67
C TRP A 14 3.37 12.03 1.81
N ASP A 15 2.16 11.53 2.02
CA ASP A 15 1.86 10.38 2.86
C ASP A 15 1.30 9.25 2.02
N GLY A 16 1.56 8.00 2.39
CA GLY A 16 0.97 6.90 1.66
C GLY A 16 1.06 5.54 2.32
N GLY A 17 0.15 4.68 1.90
CA GLY A 17 0.07 3.28 2.27
C GLY A 17 0.56 2.37 1.14
N PHE A 18 1.26 1.30 1.49
CA PHE A 18 1.69 0.27 0.54
C PHE A 18 1.70 -1.10 1.22
N ILE A 19 1.82 -2.15 0.42
CA ILE A 19 1.87 -3.53 0.91
C ILE A 19 3.23 -4.18 0.59
N GLU A 20 3.73 -4.93 1.56
CA GLU A 20 4.97 -5.69 1.48
C GLU A 20 4.70 -7.17 1.76
N VAL A 21 5.61 -8.02 1.30
CA VAL A 21 5.60 -9.46 1.52
C VAL A 21 6.93 -9.93 2.10
N SER A 22 6.88 -10.90 3.00
CA SER A 22 8.02 -11.70 3.45
C SER A 22 7.72 -13.16 3.13
N VAL A 23 8.69 -13.86 2.56
CA VAL A 23 8.60 -15.29 2.20
C VAL A 23 9.67 -16.06 2.97
N GLY A 24 9.30 -17.21 3.56
CA GLY A 24 10.24 -18.04 4.31
C GLY A 24 10.85 -17.37 5.55
N GLY A 25 10.25 -16.28 6.05
CA GLY A 25 10.82 -15.47 7.14
C GLY A 25 11.95 -14.52 6.70
N GLY A 26 12.12 -14.28 5.40
CA GLY A 26 13.07 -13.31 4.87
C GLY A 26 12.68 -11.85 5.13
N ALA A 27 13.49 -10.92 4.61
CA ALA A 27 13.18 -9.50 4.64
C ALA A 27 11.86 -9.18 3.92
N TYR A 28 11.19 -8.13 4.36
CA TYR A 28 10.02 -7.60 3.66
C TYR A 28 10.45 -6.87 2.39
N SER A 29 9.79 -7.14 1.28
CA SER A 29 9.90 -6.39 0.03
C SER A 29 8.53 -5.91 -0.42
N GLN A 30 8.49 -4.76 -1.10
CA GLN A 30 7.23 -4.22 -1.61
C GLN A 30 6.65 -5.12 -2.70
N ILE A 31 5.33 -5.29 -2.70
CA ILE A 31 4.59 -5.82 -3.85
C ILE A 31 4.36 -4.68 -4.85
N THR A 32 4.98 -4.76 -6.01
CA THR A 32 4.92 -3.74 -7.07
C THR A 32 4.24 -4.22 -8.35
N ALA A 33 3.97 -5.52 -8.46
CA ALA A 33 3.30 -6.13 -9.60
C ALA A 33 2.05 -6.89 -9.13
N GLY A 34 1.11 -7.14 -10.05
CA GLY A 34 -0.11 -7.87 -9.75
C GLY A 34 -1.18 -7.07 -8.99
N LEU A 35 -1.09 -5.75 -8.93
CA LEU A 35 -2.17 -4.87 -8.46
C LEU A 35 -3.24 -4.78 -9.56
N LEU A 36 -4.35 -5.50 -9.41
CA LEU A 36 -5.30 -5.74 -10.51
C LEU A 36 -6.38 -4.66 -10.65
N THR A 37 -6.81 -4.04 -9.55
CA THR A 37 -7.95 -3.11 -9.54
C THR A 37 -7.61 -1.72 -9.00
N ASP A 38 -6.48 -1.59 -8.31
CA ASP A 38 -6.09 -0.37 -7.61
C ASP A 38 -4.55 -0.24 -7.63
N PRO A 39 -3.95 0.22 -8.75
CA PRO A 39 -2.52 0.47 -8.82
C PRO A 39 -2.15 1.63 -7.89
N TYR A 40 -0.87 1.71 -7.50
CA TYR A 40 -0.38 2.85 -6.72
C TYR A 40 -0.55 4.17 -7.48
N ASP A 41 -0.87 5.23 -6.73
CA ASP A 41 -1.05 6.58 -7.28
C ASP A 41 0.28 7.22 -7.68
N GLY A 42 1.37 6.82 -7.02
CA GLY A 42 2.71 7.32 -7.31
C GLY A 42 3.74 7.05 -6.22
N ALA A 43 4.97 7.50 -6.47
CA ALA A 43 6.06 7.37 -5.51
C ALA A 43 5.91 8.36 -4.34
N LEU A 44 6.22 7.86 -3.15
CA LEU A 44 6.47 8.69 -1.96
C LEU A 44 7.62 9.67 -2.24
N GLN A 45 7.42 10.92 -1.85
CA GLN A 45 8.34 12.01 -2.13
C GLN A 45 9.47 12.11 -1.11
N SER A 46 10.57 12.76 -1.51
CA SER A 46 11.68 13.08 -0.61
C SER A 46 11.18 13.79 0.66
N GLY A 47 11.63 13.34 1.82
CA GLY A 47 11.14 13.78 3.13
C GLY A 47 10.24 12.76 3.82
N ASN A 48 9.55 11.90 3.06
CA ASN A 48 8.87 10.74 3.62
C ASN A 48 9.89 9.59 3.86
N PRO A 49 9.92 8.94 5.04
CA PRO A 49 10.88 7.88 5.35
C PRO A 49 10.68 6.59 4.54
N GLY A 50 9.56 6.45 3.83
CA GLY A 50 9.31 5.38 2.88
C GLY A 50 9.73 5.70 1.44
N ALA A 51 10.13 6.94 1.13
CA ALA A 51 10.50 7.32 -0.22
C ALA A 51 11.71 6.53 -0.76
N PRO A 52 11.74 6.19 -2.06
CA PRO A 52 10.78 6.53 -3.12
C PRO A 52 9.76 5.41 -3.43
N VAL A 53 9.31 4.67 -2.42
CA VAL A 53 8.36 3.56 -2.60
C VAL A 53 7.04 4.04 -3.21
N ASN A 54 6.50 3.30 -4.18
CA ASN A 54 5.16 3.57 -4.72
C ASN A 54 4.09 3.34 -3.65
N ALA A 55 3.11 4.22 -3.56
CA ALA A 55 2.08 4.15 -2.53
C ALA A 55 0.71 4.57 -3.06
N TRP A 56 -0.32 4.15 -2.34
CA TRP A 56 -1.65 4.74 -2.42
C TRP A 56 -1.69 5.98 -1.53
N CYS A 57 -2.30 7.05 -2.02
CA CYS A 57 -2.55 8.27 -1.27
C CYS A 57 -3.91 8.87 -1.67
N GLY A 58 -4.25 10.04 -1.13
CA GLY A 58 -5.49 10.75 -1.49
C GLY A 58 -6.18 11.36 -0.29
N ASP A 59 -6.57 12.62 -0.45
CA ASP A 59 -7.20 13.43 0.59
C ASP A 59 -8.34 14.30 -0.02
N PRO A 60 -9.62 13.93 0.18
CA PRO A 60 -10.10 12.64 0.66
C PRO A 60 -10.19 11.60 -0.46
N GLN A 61 -10.05 10.32 -0.12
CA GLN A 61 -10.26 9.21 -1.05
C GLN A 61 -11.29 8.21 -0.48
N ALA A 62 -12.29 7.86 -1.29
CA ALA A 62 -13.27 6.84 -0.93
C ALA A 62 -12.64 5.45 -0.94
N TYR A 63 -13.25 4.48 -0.25
CA TYR A 63 -12.75 3.11 -0.25
C TYR A 63 -12.70 2.56 -1.68
N LEU A 64 -11.52 2.04 -2.04
CA LEU A 64 -11.29 1.30 -3.25
C LEU A 64 -11.14 -0.17 -2.90
N LYS A 65 -11.62 -1.03 -3.80
CA LYS A 65 -11.34 -2.46 -3.71
C LYS A 65 -9.98 -2.71 -4.35
N SER A 66 -8.98 -2.99 -3.54
CA SER A 66 -7.68 -3.45 -4.02
C SER A 66 -7.64 -4.97 -4.12
N VAL A 67 -7.22 -5.49 -5.27
CA VAL A 67 -7.06 -6.93 -5.52
C VAL A 67 -5.64 -7.15 -6.00
N ILE A 68 -4.93 -8.08 -5.35
CA ILE A 68 -3.54 -8.40 -5.63
C ILE A 68 -3.45 -9.88 -6.04
N ASP A 69 -2.79 -10.15 -7.17
CA ASP A 69 -2.47 -11.51 -7.58
C ASP A 69 -1.42 -12.13 -6.64
N LEU A 70 -1.82 -13.19 -5.95
CA LEU A 70 -0.96 -13.92 -5.02
C LEU A 70 -0.35 -15.18 -5.64
N ALA A 71 -0.58 -15.46 -6.93
CA ALA A 71 0.00 -16.61 -7.63
C ALA A 71 1.53 -16.72 -7.48
N PRO A 72 2.33 -15.63 -7.49
CA PRO A 72 3.77 -15.71 -7.27
C PRO A 72 4.18 -16.27 -5.90
N TYR A 73 3.28 -16.26 -4.92
CA TYR A 73 3.52 -16.74 -3.56
C TYR A 73 2.87 -18.10 -3.28
N ALA A 74 2.18 -18.67 -4.28
CA ALA A 74 1.55 -19.99 -4.13
C ALA A 74 2.60 -21.08 -3.89
N GLY A 75 2.30 -22.00 -2.97
CA GLY A 75 3.20 -23.11 -2.62
C GLY A 75 4.43 -22.71 -1.78
N GLN A 76 4.66 -21.42 -1.55
CA GLN A 76 5.72 -20.95 -0.64
C GLN A 76 5.33 -21.17 0.82
N SER A 77 6.32 -21.45 1.67
CA SER A 77 6.12 -21.60 3.11
C SER A 77 6.29 -20.25 3.84
N ASN A 78 5.50 -20.05 4.90
CA ASN A 78 5.57 -18.87 5.78
C ASN A 78 5.54 -17.53 5.02
N VAL A 79 4.50 -17.32 4.21
CA VAL A 79 4.24 -16.04 3.54
C VAL A 79 3.52 -15.09 4.51
N ARG A 80 4.07 -13.89 4.69
CA ARG A 80 3.49 -12.83 5.54
C ARG A 80 3.32 -11.57 4.72
N PHE A 81 2.16 -10.95 4.83
CA PHE A 81 1.88 -9.65 4.23
C PHE A 81 1.91 -8.57 5.31
N ARG A 82 2.41 -7.39 4.96
CA ARG A 82 2.42 -6.22 5.83
C ARG A 82 1.86 -5.03 5.09
N PHE A 83 0.82 -4.43 5.65
CA PHE A 83 0.36 -3.10 5.27
C PHE A 83 1.18 -2.08 6.03
N ARG A 84 1.79 -1.14 5.32
CA ARG A 84 2.65 -0.11 5.91
C ARG A 84 2.20 1.26 5.43
N VAL A 85 2.01 2.16 6.38
CA VAL A 85 1.80 3.59 6.12
C VAL A 85 3.05 4.35 6.56
N THR A 86 3.45 5.34 5.78
CA THR A 86 4.49 6.30 6.15
C THR A 86 4.02 7.70 5.85
N SER A 87 4.39 8.64 6.73
CA SER A 87 4.05 10.06 6.60
C SER A 87 5.32 10.88 6.61
N ASP A 88 5.29 12.04 5.95
CA ASP A 88 6.36 13.01 6.06
C ASP A 88 6.29 13.73 7.44
N THR A 89 7.01 14.83 7.60
CA THR A 89 7.03 15.59 8.86
C THR A 89 6.03 16.75 8.90
N SER A 90 5.15 16.88 7.90
CA SER A 90 4.25 18.02 7.74
C SER A 90 2.78 17.57 7.58
N VAL A 91 1.86 18.54 7.50
CA VAL A 91 0.41 18.38 7.24
C VAL A 91 -0.24 17.09 7.82
N SER A 92 -0.50 17.08 9.14
CA SER A 92 -1.08 15.90 9.78
C SER A 92 -2.55 15.65 9.43
N ARG A 93 -2.87 14.39 9.07
CA ARG A 93 -4.24 13.90 8.84
C ARG A 93 -4.63 12.88 9.90
N ALA A 94 -5.62 13.22 10.73
CA ALA A 94 -6.00 12.39 11.88
C ALA A 94 -6.65 11.04 11.52
N GLU A 95 -7.36 10.96 10.39
CA GLU A 95 -8.06 9.73 9.96
C GLU A 95 -7.10 8.73 9.27
N GLY A 96 -6.06 9.22 8.59
CA GLY A 96 -5.01 8.39 7.98
C GLY A 96 -5.53 7.35 6.98
N TRP A 97 -4.99 6.13 7.09
CA TRP A 97 -5.32 5.00 6.22
C TRP A 97 -6.16 3.96 6.95
N ASN A 98 -7.28 3.58 6.35
CA ASN A 98 -8.19 2.57 6.88
C ASN A 98 -8.27 1.38 5.93
N ILE A 99 -8.19 0.17 6.47
CA ILE A 99 -8.26 -1.09 5.73
C ILE A 99 -9.40 -1.91 6.32
N ASP A 100 -10.25 -2.45 5.47
CA ASP A 100 -11.37 -3.29 5.87
C ASP A 100 -11.62 -4.40 4.85
N ASN A 101 -12.33 -5.46 5.26
CA ASN A 101 -12.72 -6.60 4.42
C ASN A 101 -11.53 -7.32 3.77
N VAL A 102 -10.45 -7.50 4.53
CA VAL A 102 -9.27 -8.26 4.07
C VAL A 102 -9.64 -9.72 3.89
N GLU A 103 -9.48 -10.22 2.68
CA GLU A 103 -9.83 -11.59 2.31
C GLU A 103 -8.75 -12.19 1.42
N ILE A 104 -8.39 -13.45 1.69
CA ILE A 104 -7.49 -14.23 0.84
C ILE A 104 -8.32 -15.31 0.15
N LYS A 105 -8.33 -15.28 -1.18
CA LYS A 105 -9.06 -16.25 -2.01
C LYS A 105 -8.11 -17.05 -2.89
N ARG A 106 -8.48 -18.29 -3.15
CA ARG A 106 -7.95 -19.12 -4.23
C ARG A 106 -9.09 -19.46 -5.18
N CYS A 107 -8.79 -19.59 -6.47
CA CYS A 107 -9.71 -20.21 -7.40
C CYS A 107 -9.68 -21.73 -7.17
N ASN A 108 -10.84 -22.35 -7.01
CA ASN A 108 -10.99 -23.81 -7.04
C ASN A 108 -11.61 -24.21 -8.38
#